data_AF-A0A3S3TY17-F1
#
_entry.id   AF-A0A3S3TY17-F1
#
_cell.length_a   1.000
_cell.length_b   1.000
_cell.length_c   1.000
_cell.angle_alpha   90.00
_cell.angle_beta   90.00
_cell.angle_gamma   90.00
#
_symmetry.space_group_name_H-M   'P 1'
#
loop_
_entity.id
_entity.type
_entity.pdbx_description
1 polymer ?
#
loop_
_entity_poly.entity_id
_entity_poly.type
_entity_poly.pdbx_seq_one_letter_code
_entity_poly.pdbx_strand_id
1 'polypeptide(L)'
;GQLNANGRVYLVNPNGVTITRTGQVNAAGFVASSLAISDEDFRAGRRQFRGSGASARVANHGTITIGRGGYAALIGGQVTNTGTISVPMGRVGLGAGERATLDLSGDGFLQVAVPTRGQGRGALVRHSGTISADGGSVTLTAAAARDMARQAVNLSGVVEARSVSGRSGSITLSGDEGGVRVAPGARLDASGTGGEGGGRVVA
;
A
#
# COMPACT_ATOMS: atom_id res chain seq x y z
N GLY A 1 -0.03 -15.70 -14.31
CA GLY A 1 -1.28 -15.32 -15.02
C GLY A 1 -1.35 -13.82 -15.16
N GLN A 2 -2.26 -13.29 -15.97
CA GLN A 2 -2.36 -11.86 -16.23
C GLN A 2 -3.77 -11.34 -15.93
N LEU A 3 -3.85 -10.14 -15.36
CA LEU A 3 -5.07 -9.36 -15.24
C LEU A 3 -4.83 -8.02 -15.94
N ASN A 4 -5.61 -7.75 -16.99
CA ASN A 4 -5.48 -6.55 -17.81
C ASN A 4 -6.81 -5.79 -17.81
N ALA A 5 -6.78 -4.50 -17.51
CA ALA A 5 -7.94 -3.62 -17.56
C ALA A 5 -7.54 -2.22 -18.06
N ASN A 6 -8.37 -1.61 -18.90
CA ASN A 6 -8.25 -0.19 -19.23
C ASN A 6 -8.75 0.74 -18.10
N GLY A 7 -9.56 0.18 -17.20
CA GLY A 7 -10.17 0.90 -16.08
C GLY A 7 -9.60 0.54 -14.71
N ARG A 8 -10.45 0.65 -13.70
CA ARG A 8 -10.12 0.39 -12.29
C ARG A 8 -10.65 -0.98 -11.89
N VAL A 9 -9.85 -1.76 -11.18
CA VAL A 9 -10.20 -3.11 -10.71
C VAL A 9 -10.15 -3.17 -9.19
N TYR A 10 -11.22 -3.69 -8.59
CA TYR A 10 -11.31 -3.98 -7.16
C TYR A 10 -11.46 -5.50 -6.99
N LEU A 11 -10.47 -6.14 -6.36
CA LEU A 11 -10.49 -7.54 -6.00
C LEU A 11 -10.63 -7.66 -4.49
N VAL A 12 -11.83 -8.01 -4.03
CA VAL A 12 -12.15 -8.15 -2.60
C VAL A 12 -12.36 -9.62 -2.30
N ASN A 13 -11.50 -10.19 -1.45
CA ASN A 13 -11.59 -11.59 -1.05
C ASN A 13 -11.17 -11.75 0.43
N PRO A 14 -12.13 -11.96 1.35
CA PRO A 14 -11.85 -12.18 2.77
C PRO A 14 -10.89 -13.34 3.07
N ASN A 15 -10.77 -14.30 2.16
CA ASN A 15 -9.84 -15.43 2.30
C ASN A 15 -8.38 -15.05 1.93
N GLY A 16 -8.16 -13.83 1.45
CA GLY A 16 -6.86 -13.30 1.07
C GLY A 16 -6.69 -13.21 -0.44
N VAL A 17 -5.64 -12.48 -0.83
CA VAL A 17 -5.26 -12.28 -2.24
C VAL A 17 -3.77 -12.52 -2.37
N THR A 18 -3.36 -13.32 -3.34
CA THR A 18 -1.93 -13.53 -3.65
C THR A 18 -1.69 -13.36 -5.13
N ILE A 19 -0.86 -12.38 -5.48
CA ILE A 19 -0.29 -12.23 -6.82
C ILE A 19 1.04 -12.99 -6.79
N THR A 20 1.11 -14.11 -7.51
CA THR A 20 2.30 -14.97 -7.54
C THR A 20 3.44 -14.33 -8.33
N ARG A 21 4.65 -14.90 -8.25
CA ARG A 21 5.86 -14.33 -8.87
C ARG A 21 5.75 -14.09 -10.38
N THR A 22 4.99 -14.93 -11.09
CA THR A 22 4.70 -14.79 -12.53
C THR A 22 3.35 -14.09 -12.80
N GLY A 23 2.72 -13.57 -11.75
CA GLY A 23 1.49 -12.78 -11.82
C GLY A 23 1.78 -11.37 -12.32
N GLN A 24 0.95 -10.90 -13.25
CA GLN A 24 1.01 -9.53 -13.77
C GLN A 24 -0.37 -8.89 -13.68
N VAL A 25 -0.41 -7.66 -13.17
CA VAL A 25 -1.61 -6.83 -13.11
C VAL A 25 -1.31 -5.53 -13.86
N ASN A 26 -2.08 -5.24 -14.90
CA ASN A 26 -1.99 -3.99 -15.67
C ASN A 26 -3.36 -3.30 -15.65
N ALA A 27 -3.46 -2.12 -15.04
CA ALA A 27 -4.73 -1.40 -14.88
C ALA A 27 -4.57 0.12 -14.86
N ALA A 28 -5.66 0.89 -14.93
CA ALA A 28 -5.64 2.33 -14.60
C ALA A 28 -5.78 2.59 -13.09
N GLY A 29 -6.30 1.61 -12.35
CA GLY A 29 -6.24 1.58 -10.89
C GLY A 29 -6.50 0.17 -10.38
N PHE A 30 -5.89 -0.20 -9.25
CA PHE A 30 -6.01 -1.53 -8.69
C PHE A 30 -6.16 -1.49 -7.17
N VAL A 31 -7.16 -2.19 -6.65
CA VAL A 31 -7.30 -2.44 -5.22
C VAL A 31 -7.43 -3.94 -4.99
N ALA A 32 -6.56 -4.51 -4.16
CA ALA A 32 -6.73 -5.85 -3.62
C ALA A 32 -6.96 -5.77 -2.12
N SER A 33 -8.07 -6.32 -1.65
CA SER A 33 -8.45 -6.25 -0.24
C SER A 33 -8.86 -7.62 0.30
N SER A 34 -8.40 -7.95 1.50
CA SER A 34 -9.05 -9.01 2.31
C SER A 34 -10.07 -8.47 3.31
N LEU A 35 -10.22 -7.15 3.41
CA LEU A 35 -11.32 -6.53 4.14
C LEU A 35 -12.50 -6.35 3.19
N ALA A 36 -13.71 -6.60 3.68
CA ALA A 36 -14.94 -6.43 2.92
C ALA A 36 -15.28 -4.96 2.72
N ILE A 37 -16.00 -4.65 1.65
CA ILE A 37 -16.67 -3.36 1.41
C ILE A 37 -18.14 -3.65 1.14
N SER A 38 -19.04 -2.83 1.67
CA SER A 38 -20.47 -2.99 1.40
C SER A 38 -20.80 -2.52 -0.02
N ASP A 39 -21.82 -3.11 -0.65
CA ASP A 39 -22.32 -2.66 -1.95
C ASP A 39 -22.77 -1.19 -1.90
N GLU A 40 -23.37 -0.79 -0.79
CA GLU A 40 -23.82 0.59 -0.58
C GLU A 40 -22.63 1.56 -0.60
N ASP A 41 -21.59 1.26 0.19
CA ASP A 41 -20.38 2.07 0.24
C ASP A 41 -19.69 2.13 -1.13
N PHE A 42 -19.55 0.98 -1.79
CA PHE A 42 -18.92 0.89 -3.10
C PHE A 42 -19.67 1.71 -4.15
N ARG A 43 -21.00 1.59 -4.22
CA ARG A 43 -21.84 2.33 -5.18
C ARG A 43 -21.88 3.83 -4.88
N ALA A 44 -21.85 4.21 -3.60
CA ALA A 44 -21.75 5.60 -3.18
C ALA A 44 -20.34 6.19 -3.35
N GLY A 45 -19.37 5.41 -3.83
CA GLY A 45 -17.97 5.83 -3.96
C GLY A 45 -17.24 5.98 -2.62
N ARG A 46 -17.83 5.53 -1.52
CA ARG A 46 -17.22 5.49 -0.20
C ARG A 46 -16.34 4.24 -0.12
N ARG A 47 -15.03 4.40 -0.12
CA ARG A 47 -14.09 3.26 -0.16
C ARG A 47 -13.71 2.86 1.26
N GLN A 48 -14.72 2.47 2.04
CA GLN A 48 -14.57 2.03 3.42
C GLN A 48 -14.52 0.51 3.48
N PHE A 49 -13.40 -0.02 3.95
CA PHE A 49 -13.18 -1.45 4.09
C PHE A 49 -13.23 -1.86 5.56
N ARG A 50 -13.86 -3.00 5.84
CA ARG A 50 -14.08 -3.53 7.18
C ARG A 50 -13.73 -5.00 7.22
N GLY A 51 -12.90 -5.37 8.18
CA GLY A 51 -12.52 -6.73 8.45
C GLY A 51 -13.38 -7.37 9.53
N SER A 52 -13.22 -8.69 9.70
CA SER A 52 -13.91 -9.47 10.73
C SER A 52 -13.14 -9.52 12.07
N GLY A 53 -12.01 -8.82 12.18
CA GLY A 53 -11.14 -8.81 13.35
C GLY A 53 -9.89 -9.70 13.20
N ALA A 54 -9.86 -10.59 12.21
CA ALA A 54 -8.71 -11.43 11.88
C ALA A 54 -8.61 -11.64 10.36
N SER A 55 -8.60 -10.54 9.61
CA SER A 55 -8.64 -10.56 8.16
C SER A 55 -7.40 -11.24 7.55
N ALA A 56 -7.58 -11.94 6.43
CA ALA A 56 -6.51 -12.69 5.78
C ALA A 56 -5.40 -11.78 5.20
N ARG A 57 -4.32 -12.39 4.72
CA ARG A 57 -3.19 -11.68 4.12
C ARG A 57 -3.47 -11.27 2.66
N VAL A 58 -2.96 -10.11 2.28
CA VAL A 58 -2.76 -9.72 0.87
C VAL A 58 -1.27 -9.73 0.54
N ALA A 59 -0.88 -10.43 -0.52
CA ALA A 59 0.52 -10.59 -0.90
C ALA A 59 0.74 -10.30 -2.39
N ASN A 60 1.76 -9.50 -2.70
CA ASN A 60 2.30 -9.33 -4.04
C ASN A 60 3.72 -9.88 -4.11
N HIS A 61 3.90 -10.91 -4.94
CA HIS A 61 5.20 -11.44 -5.34
C HIS A 61 5.50 -11.19 -6.82
N GLY A 62 4.52 -10.71 -7.58
CA GLY A 62 4.59 -10.49 -9.03
C GLY A 62 4.77 -9.02 -9.37
N THR A 63 4.16 -8.60 -10.49
CA THR A 63 4.25 -7.21 -10.98
C THR A 63 2.87 -6.58 -11.04
N ILE A 64 2.74 -5.41 -10.43
CA ILE A 64 1.57 -4.53 -10.54
C ILE A 64 2.01 -3.25 -11.24
N THR A 65 1.49 -3.02 -12.43
CA THR A 65 1.75 -1.82 -13.24
C THR A 65 0.46 -1.05 -13.40
N ILE A 66 0.45 0.19 -12.96
CA ILE A 66 -0.70 1.08 -13.07
C ILE A 66 -0.39 2.24 -14.00
N GLY A 67 -1.37 2.58 -14.84
CA GLY A 67 -1.29 3.73 -15.73
C GLY A 67 -0.95 5.04 -14.99
N ARG A 68 -0.33 5.98 -15.72
CA ARG A 68 0.10 7.27 -15.19
C ARG A 68 -1.06 7.98 -14.46
N GLY A 69 -0.81 8.50 -13.27
CA GLY A 69 -1.83 9.21 -12.47
C GLY A 69 -2.81 8.30 -11.74
N GLY A 70 -2.73 6.99 -11.93
CA GLY A 70 -3.58 6.00 -11.29
C GLY A 70 -3.20 5.70 -9.84
N TYR A 71 -3.68 4.57 -9.33
CA TYR A 71 -3.38 4.13 -7.98
C TYR A 71 -3.35 2.60 -7.82
N ALA A 72 -2.53 2.13 -6.87
CA ALA A 72 -2.51 0.75 -6.39
C ALA A 72 -2.72 0.73 -4.87
N ALA A 73 -3.66 -0.06 -4.36
CA ALA A 73 -3.85 -0.26 -2.92
C ALA A 73 -3.93 -1.76 -2.59
N LEU A 74 -3.09 -2.22 -1.66
CA LEU A 74 -3.16 -3.55 -1.07
C LEU A 74 -3.57 -3.42 0.40
N ILE A 75 -4.71 -4.00 0.77
CA ILE A 75 -5.34 -3.83 2.09
C ILE A 75 -5.62 -5.20 2.71
N GLY A 76 -5.19 -5.45 3.94
CA GLY A 76 -5.51 -6.70 4.61
C GLY A 76 -5.29 -6.69 6.10
N GLY A 77 -5.51 -7.82 6.78
CA GLY A 77 -5.03 -7.97 8.17
C GLY A 77 -3.50 -7.95 8.21
N GLN A 78 -2.86 -8.44 7.15
CA GLN A 78 -1.43 -8.31 6.86
C GLN A 78 -1.21 -8.05 5.37
N VAL A 79 -0.17 -7.28 5.04
CA VAL A 79 0.22 -6.98 3.67
C VAL A 79 1.69 -7.30 3.46
N THR A 80 2.00 -8.01 2.38
CA THR A 80 3.38 -8.30 1.97
C THR A 80 3.59 -7.90 0.52
N ASN A 81 4.65 -7.15 0.25
CA ASN A 81 5.15 -6.89 -1.09
C ASN A 81 6.61 -7.35 -1.21
N THR A 82 6.85 -8.40 -1.98
CA THR A 82 8.20 -8.81 -2.41
C THR A 82 8.39 -8.66 -3.92
N GLY A 83 7.33 -8.29 -4.64
CA GLY A 83 7.35 -8.03 -6.07
C GLY A 83 7.54 -6.55 -6.39
N THR A 84 7.05 -6.16 -7.55
CA THR A 84 7.13 -4.78 -8.05
C THR A 84 5.75 -4.13 -8.10
N ILE A 85 5.67 -2.87 -7.68
CA ILE A 85 4.52 -2.00 -7.89
C ILE A 85 5.01 -0.71 -8.55
N SER A 86 4.49 -0.38 -9.73
CA SER A 86 4.85 0.84 -10.48
C SER A 86 3.61 1.66 -10.81
N VAL A 87 3.59 2.92 -10.37
CA VAL A 87 2.46 3.85 -10.55
C VAL A 87 2.99 5.27 -10.83
N PRO A 88 3.50 5.56 -12.04
CA PRO A 88 4.06 6.87 -12.36
C PRO A 88 3.05 7.99 -12.13
N MET A 89 3.46 9.08 -11.49
CA MET A 89 2.60 10.21 -11.14
C MET A 89 1.35 9.83 -10.33
N GLY A 90 1.33 8.65 -9.71
CA GLY A 90 0.15 8.11 -9.04
C GLY A 90 0.36 7.85 -7.56
N ARG A 91 -0.43 6.94 -7.00
CA ARG A 91 -0.43 6.65 -5.56
C ARG A 91 -0.34 5.16 -5.26
N VAL A 92 0.52 4.78 -4.32
CA VAL A 92 0.65 3.40 -3.83
C VAL A 92 0.34 3.34 -2.34
N GLY A 93 -0.46 2.36 -1.94
CA GLY A 93 -0.90 2.21 -0.55
C GLY A 93 -0.80 0.76 -0.11
N LEU A 94 -0.03 0.48 0.94
CA LEU A 94 -0.05 -0.81 1.64
C LEU A 94 -0.61 -0.59 3.04
N GLY A 95 -1.75 -1.22 3.34
CA GLY A 95 -2.51 -0.98 4.56
C GLY A 95 -2.81 -2.26 5.33
N ALA A 96 -2.37 -2.35 6.58
CA ALA A 96 -2.65 -3.52 7.42
C ALA A 96 -3.44 -3.18 8.69
N GLY A 97 -4.62 -3.78 8.85
CA GLY A 97 -5.55 -3.55 9.97
C GLY A 97 -6.95 -4.10 9.67
N GLU A 98 -7.94 -3.72 10.47
CA GLU A 98 -9.32 -4.23 10.35
C GLU A 98 -10.33 -3.16 9.91
N ARG A 99 -9.88 -1.91 9.77
CA ARG A 99 -10.62 -0.84 9.10
C ARG A 99 -9.67 -0.08 8.19
N ALA A 100 -10.09 0.16 6.95
CA ALA A 100 -9.31 0.98 6.03
C ALA A 100 -10.21 1.92 5.24
N THR A 101 -9.68 3.10 4.91
CA THR A 101 -10.34 4.07 4.04
C THR A 101 -9.38 4.44 2.91
N LEU A 102 -9.88 4.47 1.68
CA LEU A 102 -9.17 5.03 0.54
C LEU A 102 -9.80 6.36 0.12
N ASP A 103 -9.04 7.44 0.25
CA ASP A 103 -9.42 8.75 -0.28
C ASP A 103 -8.62 9.05 -1.56
N LEU A 104 -9.32 9.02 -2.69
CA LEU A 104 -8.72 9.30 -4.00
C LEU A 104 -8.63 10.80 -4.30
N SER A 105 -9.26 11.66 -3.51
CA SER A 105 -9.37 13.10 -3.73
C SER A 105 -8.56 13.94 -2.73
N GLY A 106 -8.36 13.42 -1.53
CA GLY A 106 -7.65 14.09 -0.45
C GLY A 106 -6.14 13.84 -0.41
N ASP A 107 -5.55 14.39 0.64
CA ASP A 107 -4.14 14.28 1.03
C ASP A 107 -3.82 12.98 1.80
N GLY A 108 -4.83 12.36 2.42
CA GLY A 108 -4.73 11.05 3.06
C GLY A 108 -5.16 9.90 2.15
N PHE A 109 -4.29 9.46 1.23
CA PHE A 109 -4.63 8.42 0.25
C PHE A 109 -5.15 7.10 0.87
N LEU A 110 -4.51 6.65 1.96
CA LEU A 110 -4.85 5.42 2.66
C LEU A 110 -4.73 5.64 4.17
N GLN A 111 -5.84 5.42 4.88
CA GLN A 111 -5.86 5.36 6.34
C GLN A 111 -6.23 3.96 6.78
N VAL A 112 -5.58 3.48 7.83
CA VAL A 112 -5.89 2.19 8.45
C VAL A 112 -6.05 2.38 9.95
N ALA A 113 -7.02 1.68 10.52
CA ALA A 113 -7.35 1.70 11.93
C ALA A 113 -7.77 0.32 12.39
N VAL A 114 -7.86 0.15 13.71
CA VAL A 114 -8.22 -1.10 14.40
C VAL A 114 -7.18 -2.20 14.14
N PRO A 115 -6.35 -2.53 15.14
CA PRO A 115 -5.41 -3.63 15.04
C PRO A 115 -6.09 -4.96 14.72
N THR A 116 -5.44 -5.78 13.91
CA THR A 116 -5.87 -7.15 13.68
C THR A 116 -5.61 -8.02 14.91
N ARG A 117 -6.54 -8.92 15.21
CA ARG A 117 -6.35 -10.01 16.19
C ARG A 117 -5.80 -11.28 15.53
N GLY A 118 -5.59 -11.26 14.21
CA GLY A 118 -5.00 -12.37 13.46
C GLY A 118 -3.64 -12.74 14.06
N GLN A 119 -3.45 -14.03 14.36
CA GLN A 119 -2.24 -14.52 15.01
C GLN A 119 -1.03 -14.38 14.07
N GLY A 120 -0.23 -13.35 14.29
CA GLY A 120 1.06 -13.17 13.65
C GLY A 120 1.95 -12.33 14.53
N ARG A 121 2.91 -12.97 15.21
CA ARG A 121 4.02 -12.24 15.85
C ARG A 121 4.92 -11.70 14.74
N GLY A 122 4.77 -10.43 14.37
CA GLY A 122 5.62 -9.80 13.35
C GLY A 122 5.01 -8.56 12.70
N ALA A 123 5.72 -8.04 11.71
CA ALA A 123 5.28 -6.86 10.96
C ALA A 123 3.99 -7.14 10.18
N LEU A 124 3.01 -6.26 10.33
CA LEU A 124 1.73 -6.30 9.63
C LEU A 124 1.87 -5.84 8.18
N VAL A 125 2.74 -4.86 7.90
CA VAL A 125 3.18 -4.50 6.55
C VAL A 125 4.65 -4.89 6.36
N ARG A 126 4.92 -5.73 5.36
CA ARG A 126 6.27 -6.15 4.98
C ARG A 126 6.56 -5.77 3.54
N HIS A 127 7.59 -4.97 3.32
CA HIS A 127 8.03 -4.57 2.00
C HIS A 127 9.51 -4.91 1.78
N SER A 128 9.78 -5.84 0.87
CA SER A 128 11.14 -6.25 0.50
C SER A 128 11.40 -6.19 -1.01
N GLY A 129 10.39 -5.81 -1.81
CA GLY A 129 10.51 -5.66 -3.25
C GLY A 129 10.74 -4.20 -3.66
N THR A 130 10.12 -3.80 -4.77
CA THR A 130 10.21 -2.43 -5.31
C THR A 130 8.85 -1.77 -5.38
N ILE A 131 8.76 -0.54 -4.90
CA ILE A 131 7.62 0.36 -5.13
C ILE A 131 8.18 1.63 -5.79
N SER A 132 7.62 2.01 -6.94
CA SER A 132 7.95 3.26 -7.62
C SER A 132 6.68 4.03 -7.97
N ALA A 133 6.60 5.26 -7.47
CA ALA A 133 5.53 6.21 -7.72
C ALA A 133 6.11 7.63 -7.92
N ASP A 134 7.12 7.74 -8.78
CA ASP A 134 7.76 9.02 -9.10
C ASP A 134 6.75 10.08 -9.55
N GLY A 135 6.87 11.30 -9.03
CA GLY A 135 5.91 12.39 -9.17
C GLY A 135 4.57 12.12 -8.47
N GLY A 136 4.56 11.18 -7.52
CA GLY A 136 3.38 10.67 -6.84
C GLY A 136 3.63 10.43 -5.35
N SER A 137 2.87 9.51 -4.74
CA SER A 137 3.05 9.20 -3.32
C SER A 137 2.97 7.72 -2.99
N VAL A 138 3.67 7.34 -1.92
CA VAL A 138 3.65 6.00 -1.35
C VAL A 138 3.27 6.09 0.13
N THR A 139 2.28 5.30 0.55
CA THR A 139 1.81 5.20 1.93
C THR A 139 1.90 3.74 2.40
N LEU A 140 2.70 3.47 3.42
CA LEU A 140 2.72 2.18 4.13
C LEU A 140 2.23 2.41 5.55
N THR A 141 1.06 1.86 5.87
CA THR A 141 0.43 2.08 7.18
C THR A 141 -0.05 0.77 7.79
N ALA A 142 0.19 0.60 9.08
CA ALA A 142 -0.28 -0.51 9.86
C ALA A 142 -0.94 -0.01 11.14
N ALA A 143 -2.18 -0.45 11.41
CA ALA A 143 -2.81 -0.29 12.71
C ALA A 143 -2.33 -1.41 13.63
N ALA A 144 -1.57 -1.07 14.66
CA ALA A 144 -1.01 -2.02 15.61
C ALA A 144 -1.05 -1.42 17.02
N ALA A 145 -1.46 -2.23 17.99
CA ALA A 145 -1.25 -1.93 19.41
C ALA A 145 0.22 -2.23 19.79
N ARG A 146 0.78 -1.47 20.75
CA ARG A 146 2.20 -1.61 21.19
C ARG A 146 2.62 -3.06 21.43
N ASP A 147 1.76 -3.83 22.07
CA ASP A 147 2.07 -5.19 22.53
C ASP A 147 1.92 -6.26 21.44
N MET A 148 1.25 -5.94 20.32
CA MET A 148 0.94 -6.92 19.27
C MET A 148 2.02 -7.02 18.20
N ALA A 149 2.67 -5.90 17.85
CA ALA A 149 3.69 -5.88 16.81
C ALA A 149 4.77 -4.86 17.11
N ARG A 150 5.89 -5.31 17.71
CA ARG A 150 7.14 -4.54 17.66
C ARG A 150 7.59 -4.50 16.20
N GLN A 151 7.53 -3.33 15.57
CA GLN A 151 7.81 -3.08 14.15
C GLN A 151 6.65 -3.50 13.23
N ALA A 152 5.50 -2.86 13.41
CA ALA A 152 4.30 -3.09 12.61
C ALA A 152 4.52 -2.89 11.10
N VAL A 153 5.43 -1.99 10.72
CA VAL A 153 5.90 -1.84 9.33
C VAL A 153 7.39 -2.23 9.26
N ASN A 154 7.74 -3.13 8.35
CA ASN A 154 9.12 -3.55 8.12
C ASN A 154 9.49 -3.42 6.64
N LEU A 155 10.46 -2.55 6.36
CA LEU A 155 10.97 -2.29 5.03
C LEU A 155 12.41 -2.76 4.90
N SER A 156 12.68 -3.59 3.90
CA SER A 156 14.03 -3.99 3.49
C SER A 156 14.30 -3.78 2.00
N GLY A 157 13.30 -3.33 1.25
CA GLY A 157 13.36 -3.12 -0.20
C GLY A 157 13.53 -1.66 -0.59
N VAL A 158 13.05 -1.33 -1.79
CA VAL A 158 13.14 0.01 -2.39
C VAL A 158 11.77 0.65 -2.45
N VAL A 159 11.67 1.90 -2.00
CA VAL A 159 10.49 2.77 -2.16
C VAL A 159 10.95 4.09 -2.77
N GLU A 160 10.42 4.39 -3.95
CA GLU A 160 10.75 5.59 -4.72
C GLU A 160 9.48 6.41 -4.96
N ALA A 161 9.52 7.68 -4.59
CA ALA A 161 8.53 8.68 -4.90
C ALA A 161 9.27 10.01 -5.11
N ARG A 162 10.11 10.07 -6.14
CA ARG A 162 10.93 11.26 -6.44
C ARG A 162 10.07 12.41 -6.96
N SER A 163 10.51 13.64 -6.78
CA SER A 163 9.88 14.78 -7.44
C SER A 163 10.12 14.71 -8.95
N VAL A 164 9.08 14.97 -9.75
CA VAL A 164 9.14 14.97 -11.21
C VAL A 164 8.33 16.12 -11.76
N SER A 165 8.95 16.96 -12.60
CA SER A 165 8.30 18.04 -13.35
C SER A 165 7.51 19.00 -12.46
N GLY A 166 8.14 19.44 -11.37
CA GLY A 166 7.56 20.35 -10.37
C GLY A 166 6.53 19.71 -9.44
N ARG A 167 6.24 18.41 -9.55
CA ARG A 167 5.37 17.69 -8.62
C ARG A 167 6.19 16.99 -7.55
N SER A 168 6.07 17.46 -6.30
CA SER A 168 6.74 16.85 -5.15
C SER A 168 6.24 15.44 -4.92
N GLY A 169 7.19 14.50 -4.83
CA GLY A 169 6.89 13.15 -4.41
C GLY A 169 6.86 13.01 -2.88
N SER A 170 6.24 11.95 -2.35
CA SER A 170 6.23 11.72 -0.91
C SER A 170 6.13 10.25 -0.51
N ILE A 171 6.77 9.92 0.60
CA ILE A 171 6.72 8.61 1.25
C ILE A 171 6.21 8.82 2.67
N THR A 172 5.15 8.12 3.04
CA THR A 172 4.59 8.12 4.40
C THR A 172 4.60 6.70 4.95
N LEU A 173 5.29 6.50 6.07
CA LEU A 173 5.35 5.26 6.81
C LEU A 173 4.67 5.51 8.16
N SER A 174 3.83 4.56 8.61
CA SER A 174 3.19 4.67 9.92
C SER A 174 2.92 3.27 10.47
N GLY A 175 3.47 2.96 11.64
CA GLY A 175 3.22 1.71 12.36
C GLY A 175 2.25 1.86 13.52
N ASP A 176 1.56 3.00 13.61
CA ASP A 176 0.81 3.42 14.79
C ASP A 176 1.65 3.23 16.06
N GLU A 177 1.15 2.53 17.08
CA GLU A 177 1.93 2.27 18.29
C GLU A 177 2.97 1.16 18.14
N GLY A 178 2.92 0.36 17.06
CA GLY A 178 3.86 -0.72 16.79
C GLY A 178 5.16 -0.28 16.11
N GLY A 179 5.24 0.96 15.62
CA GLY A 179 6.46 1.57 15.05
C GLY A 179 6.89 1.02 13.67
N VAL A 180 7.90 1.68 13.10
CA VAL A 180 8.43 1.42 11.75
C VAL A 180 9.88 0.95 11.84
N ARG A 181 10.23 -0.15 11.17
CA ARG A 181 11.61 -0.61 10.98
C ARG A 181 12.01 -0.47 9.52
N VAL A 182 13.10 0.27 9.30
CA VAL A 182 13.83 0.31 8.03
C VAL A 182 15.10 -0.50 8.21
N ALA A 183 15.24 -1.59 7.46
CA ALA A 183 16.38 -2.49 7.54
C ALA A 183 17.64 -1.85 6.91
N PRO A 184 18.85 -2.20 7.37
CA PRO A 184 20.09 -1.81 6.70
C PRO A 184 20.06 -2.21 5.21
N GLY A 185 20.34 -1.25 4.32
CA GLY A 185 20.29 -1.45 2.87
C GLY A 185 18.93 -1.21 2.21
N ALA A 186 17.86 -0.96 2.97
CA ALA A 186 16.61 -0.45 2.41
C ALA A 186 16.82 0.96 1.83
N ARG A 187 16.10 1.29 0.75
CA ARG A 187 16.17 2.61 0.10
C ARG A 187 14.80 3.28 0.14
N LEU A 188 14.77 4.49 0.70
CA LEU A 188 13.63 5.42 0.65
C LEU A 188 14.10 6.65 -0.12
N ASP A 189 13.57 6.87 -1.31
CA ASP A 189 14.00 7.96 -2.17
C ASP A 189 12.81 8.83 -2.54
N ALA A 190 12.74 10.00 -1.92
CA ALA A 190 11.82 11.07 -2.28
C ALA A 190 12.57 12.28 -2.86
N SER A 191 13.79 12.12 -3.38
CA SER A 191 14.59 13.25 -3.87
C SER A 191 14.00 13.93 -5.11
N GLY A 192 14.37 15.18 -5.36
CA GLY A 192 14.10 15.88 -6.62
C GLY A 192 15.28 15.77 -7.59
N THR A 193 15.03 15.92 -8.89
CA THR A 193 16.10 15.99 -9.90
C THR A 193 16.12 17.36 -10.58
N GLY A 194 17.27 17.80 -11.09
CA GLY A 194 17.36 19.00 -11.93
C GLY A 194 17.06 20.33 -11.24
N GLY A 195 17.36 20.46 -9.94
CA GLY A 195 17.12 21.69 -9.17
C GLY A 195 15.72 21.78 -8.54
N GLU A 196 14.86 20.77 -8.74
CA GLU A 196 13.59 20.64 -8.03
C GLU A 196 13.83 20.36 -6.53
N GLY A 197 13.03 20.99 -5.66
CA GLY A 197 13.00 20.67 -4.24
C GLY A 197 12.65 19.19 -4.01
N GLY A 198 13.35 18.57 -3.06
CA GLY A 198 13.06 17.19 -2.66
C GLY A 198 11.63 17.03 -2.12
N GLY A 199 11.12 15.82 -2.26
CA GLY A 199 9.91 15.34 -1.63
C GLY A 199 10.10 15.03 -0.14
N ARG A 200 9.02 14.55 0.49
CA ARG A 200 8.96 14.34 1.95
C ARG A 200 8.93 12.86 2.31
N VAL A 201 9.78 12.45 3.25
CA VAL A 201 9.66 11.16 3.96
C VAL A 201 9.16 11.42 5.37
N VAL A 202 8.04 10.80 5.74
CA VAL A 202 7.49 10.79 7.11
C VAL A 202 7.47 9.35 7.59
N ALA A 203 7.93 9.08 8.82
CA ALA A 203 7.97 7.74 9.41
C ALA A 203 7.55 7.76 10.89
#